data_AF-A0A562E2F3-F1
#
_entry.id   AF-A0A562E2F3-F1
#
_cell.length_a   1.000
_cell.length_b   1.000
_cell.length_c   1.000
_cell.angle_alpha   90.00
_cell.angle_beta   90.00
_cell.angle_gamma   90.00
#
_symmetry.space_group_name_H-M   'P 1'
#
loop_
_entity.id
_entity.type
_entity.pdbx_description
1 polymer ?
#
loop_
_entity_poly.entity_id
_entity_poly.type
_entity_poly.pdbx_seq_one_letter_code
_entity_poly.pdbx_strand_id
1 'polypeptide(L)'
;MPYVLGRPNYDASIPPEQFIGRLVWLIHVDPDGKVTNVEIEVAEGVGERMKDRAIAAGYLSLFPPDPARSAGFTYRRELEFRPD
;
A
#
# COMPACT_ATOMS: atom_id res chain seq x y z
N MET A 1 -3.40 16.84 3.72
CA MET A 1 -3.31 16.46 2.30
C MET A 1 -4.03 15.12 2.16
N PRO A 2 -5.17 15.02 1.44
CA PRO A 2 -6.01 13.83 1.49
C PRO A 2 -5.38 12.67 0.70
N TYR A 3 -5.55 11.46 1.20
CA TYR A 3 -5.10 10.22 0.58
C TYR A 3 -6.09 9.82 -0.52
N VAL A 4 -5.62 9.54 -1.73
CA VAL A 4 -6.47 8.99 -2.79
C VAL A 4 -6.41 7.46 -2.73
N LEU A 5 -7.51 6.84 -2.27
CA LEU A 5 -7.85 5.42 -2.49
C LEU A 5 -6.74 4.39 -2.18
N GLY A 6 -6.16 4.47 -0.99
CA GLY A 6 -5.21 3.46 -0.51
C GLY A 6 -3.93 3.36 -1.34
N ARG A 7 -3.58 4.41 -2.10
CA ARG A 7 -2.25 4.58 -2.67
C ARG A 7 -1.48 5.60 -1.84
N PRO A 8 -0.19 5.35 -1.55
CA PRO A 8 0.64 6.37 -0.94
C PRO A 8 0.78 7.57 -1.88
N ASN A 9 0.63 8.78 -1.35
CA ASN A 9 0.85 10.00 -2.14
C ASN A 9 2.33 10.09 -2.56
N TYR A 10 2.57 10.44 -3.83
CA TYR A 10 3.89 10.63 -4.40
C TYR A 10 4.72 11.64 -3.58
N ASP A 11 6.02 11.37 -3.42
CA ASP A 11 6.95 12.33 -2.84
C ASP A 11 7.40 13.33 -3.90
N ALA A 12 6.88 14.56 -3.85
CA ALA A 12 7.30 15.62 -4.77
C ALA A 12 8.77 16.07 -4.57
N SER A 13 9.44 15.66 -3.48
CA SER A 13 10.86 15.95 -3.26
C SER A 13 11.82 14.99 -3.97
N ILE A 14 11.30 13.91 -4.59
CA ILE A 14 12.11 12.94 -5.32
C ILE A 14 12.20 13.38 -6.78
N PRO A 15 13.41 13.65 -7.31
CA PRO A 15 13.60 13.98 -8.71
C PRO A 15 13.04 12.86 -9.63
N PRO A 16 12.44 13.18 -10.79
CA PRO A 16 11.86 12.19 -11.70
C PRO A 16 12.86 11.10 -12.13
N GLU A 17 14.11 11.49 -12.36
CA GLU A 17 15.24 10.61 -12.70
C GLU A 17 15.63 9.63 -11.59
N GLN A 18 15.28 9.93 -10.34
CA GLN A 18 15.49 9.03 -9.20
C GLN A 18 14.26 8.19 -8.91
N PHE A 19 13.16 8.38 -9.64
CA PHE A 19 11.87 7.76 -9.43
C PHE A 19 11.82 6.32 -10.00
N ILE A 20 12.80 5.51 -9.59
CA ILE A 20 13.00 4.13 -10.02
C ILE A 20 12.88 3.22 -8.80
N GLY A 21 12.13 2.14 -8.95
CA GLY A 21 12.02 1.13 -7.91
C GLY A 21 10.69 0.41 -7.89
N ARG A 22 10.45 -0.30 -6.79
CA ARG A 22 9.27 -1.12 -6.59
C ARG A 22 8.84 -1.07 -5.15
N LEU A 23 7.54 -1.07 -4.91
CA LEU A 23 6.96 -1.18 -3.58
C LEU A 23 5.76 -2.12 -3.63
N VAL A 24 5.83 -3.18 -2.84
CA VAL A 24 4.74 -4.13 -2.65
C VAL A 24 4.42 -4.19 -1.17
N TRP A 25 3.13 -4.06 -0.84
CA TRP A 25 2.65 -4.20 0.53
C TRP A 25 1.42 -5.08 0.60
N LEU A 26 1.31 -5.79 1.71
CA LEU A 26 0.25 -6.71 2.04
C LEU A 26 -0.65 -6.07 3.08
N ILE A 27 -1.95 -6.12 2.86
CA ILE A 27 -2.96 -5.64 3.80
C ILE A 27 -3.72 -6.86 4.32
N HIS A 28 -3.60 -7.14 5.60
CA HIS A 28 -4.33 -8.21 6.26
C HIS A 28 -5.67 -7.67 6.74
N VAL A 29 -6.73 -8.38 6.37
CA VAL A 29 -8.11 -7.97 6.62
C VAL A 29 -8.83 -9.10 7.31
N ASP A 30 -9.57 -8.80 8.37
CA ASP A 30 -10.41 -9.78 9.07
C ASP A 30 -11.72 -10.07 8.28
N PRO A 31 -12.54 -11.06 8.72
CA PRO A 31 -13.82 -11.35 8.07
C PRO A 31 -14.80 -10.17 8.03
N ASP A 32 -14.71 -9.24 8.99
CA ASP A 32 -15.57 -8.06 9.07
C ASP A 32 -15.14 -6.94 8.11
N GLY A 33 -14.05 -7.14 7.37
CA GLY A 33 -13.51 -6.15 6.43
C GLY A 33 -12.60 -5.11 7.08
N LYS A 34 -12.18 -5.29 8.34
CA LYS A 34 -11.24 -4.38 9.01
C LYS A 34 -9.81 -4.77 8.73
N VAL A 35 -8.98 -3.76 8.48
CA VAL A 35 -7.52 -3.95 8.35
C VAL A 35 -6.92 -4.23 9.72
N THR A 36 -6.29 -5.38 9.87
CA THR A 36 -5.64 -5.81 11.12
C THR A 36 -4.14 -5.59 11.11
N ASN A 37 -3.49 -5.71 9.95
CA ASN A 37 -2.07 -5.48 9.80
C ASN A 37 -1.71 -5.02 8.39
N VAL A 38 -0.58 -4.33 8.25
CA VAL A 38 0.00 -3.96 6.95
C VAL A 38 1.49 -4.25 6.96
N GLU A 39 1.96 -5.01 5.98
CA GLU A 39 3.35 -5.45 5.86
C GLU A 39 3.96 -5.01 4.53
N ILE A 40 5.25 -4.74 4.51
CA ILE A 40 5.99 -4.49 3.27
C ILE A 40 6.60 -5.82 2.80
N GLU A 41 6.18 -6.28 1.63
CA GLU A 41 6.73 -7.49 0.99
C GLU A 41 7.99 -7.16 0.21
N VAL A 42 7.98 -6.07 -0.56
CA VAL A 42 9.11 -5.61 -1.38
C VAL A 42 9.23 -4.11 -1.26
N ALA A 43 10.45 -3.61 -1.06
CA ALA A 43 10.77 -2.20 -1.23
C ALA A 43 12.15 -2.09 -1.91
N GLU A 44 12.19 -1.38 -3.01
CA GLU A 44 13.39 -1.21 -3.84
C GLU A 44 13.45 0.22 -4.36
N GLY A 45 14.65 0.80 -4.38
CA GLY A 45 14.87 2.17 -4.86
C GLY A 45 14.00 3.17 -4.09
N VAL A 46 13.17 3.94 -4.81
CA VAL A 46 12.23 4.88 -4.19
C VAL A 46 11.17 4.22 -3.30
N GLY A 47 10.89 2.93 -3.52
CA GLY A 47 10.00 2.16 -2.66
C GLY A 47 10.43 2.17 -1.20
N GLU A 48 11.73 2.19 -0.92
CA GLU A 48 12.28 2.28 0.44
C GLU A 48 11.86 3.56 1.18
N ARG A 49 11.82 4.69 0.46
CA ARG A 49 11.39 5.99 1.02
C ARG A 49 9.88 6.10 1.18
N MET A 50 9.15 5.22 0.49
CA MET A 50 7.70 5.23 0.39
C MET A 50 7.02 4.23 1.34
N LYS A 51 7.78 3.40 2.07
CA LYS A 51 7.28 2.36 3.00
C LYS A 51 6.25 2.89 3.99
N ASP A 52 6.60 3.92 4.75
CA ASP A 52 5.72 4.47 5.80
C ASP A 52 4.40 5.00 5.22
N ARG A 53 4.46 5.58 4.01
CA ARG A 53 3.26 6.04 3.32
C ARG A 53 2.41 4.88 2.81
N ALA A 54 3.02 3.79 2.34
CA ALA A 54 2.29 2.59 1.92
C ALA A 54 1.61 1.92 3.11
N ILE A 55 2.28 1.85 4.26
CA ILE A 55 1.71 1.36 5.52
C ILE A 55 0.49 2.21 5.92
N ALA A 56 0.64 3.54 5.95
CA ALA A 56 -0.46 4.45 6.26
C ALA A 56 -1.63 4.29 5.27
N ALA A 57 -1.34 4.17 3.97
CA ALA A 57 -2.35 3.95 2.94
C ALA A 57 -3.06 2.58 3.08
N GLY A 58 -2.33 1.56 3.52
CA GLY A 58 -2.89 0.23 3.83
C GLY A 58 -3.91 0.30 4.96
N TYR A 59 -3.58 0.97 6.07
CA TYR A 59 -4.51 1.13 7.19
C TYR A 59 -5.73 2.01 6.88
N LEU A 60 -5.61 2.92 5.90
CA LEU A 60 -6.74 3.73 5.41
C LEU A 60 -7.58 3.01 4.35
N SER A 61 -7.18 1.83 3.89
CA SER A 61 -7.91 1.09 2.86
C SER A 61 -9.21 0.52 3.43
N LEU A 62 -10.30 0.65 2.66
CA LEU A 62 -11.62 0.13 3.02
C LEU A 62 -11.91 -1.14 2.22
N PHE A 63 -12.38 -2.16 2.91
CA PHE A 63 -12.85 -3.42 2.32
C PHE A 63 -14.30 -3.63 2.73
N PRO A 64 -15.19 -3.99 1.80
CA PRO A 64 -16.58 -4.25 2.16
C PRO A 64 -16.65 -5.51 3.06
N PRO A 65 -17.52 -5.51 4.08
CA PRO A 65 -17.80 -6.73 4.83
C PRO A 65 -18.38 -7.78 3.88
N ASP A 66 -17.95 -9.02 4.01
CA ASP A 66 -18.41 -10.15 3.21
C ASP A 66 -18.98 -11.23 4.13
N PRO A 67 -20.31 -11.30 4.32
CA PRO A 67 -20.94 -12.25 5.23
C PRO A 67 -20.70 -13.72 4.85
N ALA A 68 -20.34 -14.01 3.60
CA ALA A 68 -20.02 -15.36 3.15
C ALA A 68 -18.58 -15.78 3.50
N ARG A 69 -17.76 -14.83 3.96
CA ARG A 69 -16.34 -15.05 4.24
C ARG A 69 -16.13 -15.42 5.69
N SER A 70 -15.71 -16.66 5.93
CA SER A 70 -15.48 -17.19 7.29
C SER A 70 -14.09 -16.87 7.85
N ALA A 71 -13.15 -16.44 7.01
CA ALA A 71 -11.76 -16.20 7.38
C ALA A 71 -11.25 -14.86 6.82
N GLY A 72 -10.26 -14.29 7.49
CA GLY A 72 -9.56 -13.11 6.98
C GLY A 72 -8.85 -13.40 5.65
N PHE A 73 -8.41 -12.34 4.97
CA PHE A 73 -7.67 -12.44 3.72
C PHE A 73 -6.53 -11.44 3.68
N THR A 74 -5.55 -11.71 2.81
CA THR A 74 -4.45 -10.80 2.52
C THR A 74 -4.67 -10.17 1.15
N TYR A 75 -4.64 -8.85 1.09
CA TYR A 75 -4.73 -8.08 -0.14
C TYR A 75 -3.35 -7.51 -0.52
N ARG A 76 -2.82 -7.94 -1.66
CA ARG A 76 -1.52 -7.49 -2.17
C ARG A 76 -1.68 -6.26 -3.06
N ARG A 77 -0.94 -5.19 -2.75
CA ARG A 77 -0.84 -3.97 -3.55
C ARG A 77 0.57 -3.81 -4.07
N GLU A 78 0.70 -3.29 -5.29
CA GLU A 78 1.98 -3.08 -5.94
C GLU A 78 2.00 -1.69 -6.58
N LEU A 79 3.15 -1.03 -6.45
CA LEU A 79 3.47 0.23 -7.08
C LEU A 79 4.86 0.13 -7.69
N GLU A 80 4.93 0.27 -9.01
CA GLU A 80 6.17 0.38 -9.75
C GLU A 80 6.50 1.85 -9.95
N PHE A 81 7.76 2.21 -9.67
CA PHE A 81 8.30 3.52 -9.95
C PHE A 81 9.19 3.39 -11.18
N ARG A 82 8.78 4.06 -12.25
CA ARG A 82 9.52 4.12 -13.50
C ARG A 82 9.72 5.59 -13.86
N PRO A 83 10.90 5.96 -14.39
CA PRO A 83 11.06 7.26 -15.00
C PRO A 83 10.18 7.30 -16.25
N ASP A 84 9.49 8.43 -16.46
CA ASP A 84 8.71 8.71 -17.68
C ASP A 84 9.64 8.93 -18.88
#